data_AF-A0A963TUE5-F1
#
_entry.id   AF-A0A963TUE5-F1
#
_cell.length_a   1.000
_cell.length_b   1.000
_cell.length_c   1.000
_cell.angle_alpha   90.00
_cell.angle_beta   90.00
_cell.angle_gamma   90.00
#
_symmetry.space_group_name_H-M   'P 1'
#
loop_
_entity.id
_entity.type
_entity.pdbx_description
1 polymer ?
#
loop_
_entity_poly.entity_id
_entity_poly.type
_entity_poly.pdbx_seq_one_letter_code
_entity_poly.pdbx_strand_id
1 'polypeptide(L)'
;MNITVYNIFVYPIKGLSGQHLERATLARGHGVPGDRRFALRHAQSTFDPGAPAWQRKSAFLMLAHTEALAALETTYDAVSGEL
;
A
#
# COMPACT_ATOMS: atom_id res chain seq x y z
N MET A 1 -15.02 5.22 -28.87
CA MET A 1 -15.33 4.35 -27.73
C MET A 1 -14.95 5.13 -26.48
N ASN A 2 -15.90 5.40 -25.58
CA ASN A 2 -15.63 6.16 -24.36
C ASN A 2 -15.38 5.18 -23.22
N ILE A 3 -14.36 5.45 -22.40
CA ILE A 3 -14.05 4.70 -21.18
C ILE A 3 -14.32 5.64 -20.01
N THR A 4 -15.06 5.14 -19.03
CA THR A 4 -15.35 5.86 -17.78
C THR A 4 -14.65 5.15 -16.64
N VAL A 5 -13.90 5.90 -15.83
CA VAL A 5 -13.35 5.40 -14.56
C VAL A 5 -14.49 5.40 -13.53
N TYR A 6 -14.81 4.24 -12.97
CA TYR A 6 -15.89 4.13 -11.98
C TYR A 6 -15.41 4.47 -10.58
N ASN A 7 -14.32 3.82 -10.12
CA ASN A 7 -13.73 4.05 -8.81
C ASN A 7 -12.21 4.16 -8.91
N ILE A 8 -11.61 4.91 -7.98
CA ILE A 8 -10.16 4.96 -7.77
C ILE A 8 -9.90 4.49 -6.35
N PHE A 9 -8.92 3.61 -6.17
CA PHE A 9 -8.48 3.15 -4.86
C PHE A 9 -6.97 3.28 -4.72
N VAL A 10 -6.53 3.59 -3.51
CA VAL A 10 -5.13 3.46 -3.07
C VAL A 10 -5.04 2.45 -1.95
N TYR A 11 -3.93 1.71 -1.89
CA TYR A 11 -3.68 0.73 -0.85
C TYR A 11 -2.44 1.18 -0.07
N PRO A 12 -2.57 2.09 0.90
CA PRO A 12 -1.40 2.72 1.51
C PRO A 12 -0.49 1.71 2.23
N ILE A 13 -1.06 0.63 2.77
CA ILE A 13 -0.30 -0.46 3.35
C ILE A 13 -0.37 -1.69 2.42
N LYS A 14 0.80 -2.23 2.08
CA LYS A 14 0.92 -3.42 1.23
C LYS A 14 0.14 -4.60 1.83
N GLY A 15 -0.88 -5.04 1.10
CA GLY A 15 -1.64 -6.25 1.43
C GLY A 15 -2.79 -6.05 2.42
N LEU A 16 -3.16 -4.80 2.73
CA LEU A 16 -4.33 -4.46 3.56
C LEU A 16 -5.40 -3.73 2.72
N SER A 17 -6.43 -3.20 3.38
CA SER A 17 -7.60 -2.57 2.75
C SER A 17 -7.24 -1.39 1.85
N GLY A 18 -8.08 -1.17 0.83
CA GLY A 18 -7.97 -0.01 -0.05
C GLY A 18 -8.84 1.15 0.43
N GLN A 19 -8.37 2.38 0.23
CA GLN A 19 -9.11 3.62 0.46
C GLN A 19 -9.61 4.17 -0.87
N HIS A 20 -10.91 4.47 -0.93
CA HIS A 20 -11.50 5.11 -2.09
C HIS A 20 -10.98 6.55 -2.24
N LEU A 21 -10.71 6.97 -3.47
CA LEU A 21 -10.38 8.34 -3.82
C LEU A 21 -11.40 8.90 -4.80
N GLU A 22 -11.91 10.09 -4.52
CA GLU A 22 -12.75 10.82 -5.49
C GLU A 22 -11.94 11.31 -6.70
N ARG A 23 -10.67 11.67 -6.48
CA ARG A 23 -9.74 12.10 -7.54
C ARG A 23 -8.31 11.73 -7.18
N ALA A 24 -7.47 11.55 -8.20
CA ALA A 24 -6.04 11.43 -8.03
C ALA A 24 -5.29 12.28 -9.08
N THR A 25 -4.33 13.07 -8.63
CA THR A 25 -3.42 13.82 -9.51
C THR A 25 -2.20 12.95 -9.81
N LEU A 26 -1.97 12.65 -11.09
CA LEU A 26 -0.86 11.81 -11.52
C LEU A 26 0.33 12.65 -12.01
N ALA A 27 1.54 12.17 -11.72
CA ALA A 27 2.78 12.73 -12.25
C ALA A 27 3.47 11.69 -13.15
N ARG A 28 4.08 12.14 -14.24
CA ARG A 28 4.79 11.27 -15.18
C ARG A 28 5.90 10.49 -14.46
N GLY A 29 5.95 9.18 -14.69
CA GLY A 29 6.95 8.30 -14.06
C GLY A 29 6.66 7.89 -12.62
N HIS A 30 5.52 8.33 -12.05
CA HIS A 30 5.10 7.96 -10.70
C HIS A 30 3.78 7.16 -10.73
N GLY A 31 3.56 6.39 -9.66
CA GLY A 31 2.27 5.76 -9.40
C GLY A 31 1.23 6.73 -8.84
N VAL A 32 0.07 6.21 -8.46
CA VAL A 32 -0.95 6.98 -7.74
C VAL A 32 -0.38 7.44 -6.39
N PRO A 33 -0.48 8.73 -6.02
CA PRO A 33 0.04 9.21 -4.76
C PRO A 33 -0.49 8.42 -3.56
N GLY A 34 0.40 8.06 -2.62
CA GLY A 34 0.04 7.33 -1.40
C GLY A 34 -0.11 5.81 -1.57
N ASP A 35 -0.12 5.29 -2.79
CA ASP A 35 -0.27 3.86 -3.04
C ASP A 35 0.98 3.06 -2.62
N ARG A 36 0.78 1.99 -1.82
CA ARG A 36 1.82 1.16 -1.19
C ARG A 36 2.94 1.95 -0.50
N ARG A 37 2.60 3.01 0.22
CA ARG A 37 3.54 3.81 1.00
C ARG A 37 4.21 3.04 2.14
N PHE A 38 3.51 2.06 2.71
CA PHE A 38 3.95 1.26 3.84
C PHE A 38 3.91 -0.23 3.54
N ALA A 39 4.72 -1.00 4.27
CA ALA A 39 4.65 -2.45 4.29
C ALA A 39 5.01 -2.96 5.69
N LEU A 40 4.33 -4.00 6.14
CA LEU A 40 4.61 -4.65 7.42
C LEU A 40 5.60 -5.78 7.17
N ARG A 41 6.78 -5.75 7.81
CA ARG A 41 7.74 -6.86 7.77
C ARG A 41 7.36 -7.92 8.80
N HIS A 42 7.56 -9.19 8.47
CA HIS A 42 7.48 -10.28 9.46
C HIS A 42 8.84 -10.48 10.14
N ALA A 43 8.86 -11.21 11.25
CA ALA A 43 10.06 -11.38 12.09
C ALA A 43 11.25 -12.03 11.37
N GLN A 44 11.00 -12.88 10.38
CA GLN A 44 12.05 -13.55 9.58
C GLN A 44 12.59 -12.70 8.41
N SER A 45 12.09 -11.47 8.24
CA SER A 45 12.56 -10.55 7.20
C SER A 45 13.97 -10.04 7.52
N THR A 46 14.89 -10.14 6.56
CA THR A 46 16.29 -9.70 6.68
C THR A 46 16.49 -8.22 6.33
N PHE A 47 15.44 -7.40 6.40
CA PHE A 47 15.52 -5.98 6.05
C PHE A 47 16.38 -5.21 7.08
N ASP A 48 17.43 -4.55 6.58
CA ASP A 48 18.28 -3.67 7.35
C ASP A 48 17.81 -2.20 7.22
N PRO A 49 17.33 -1.56 8.31
CA PRO A 49 16.94 -0.15 8.27
C PRO A 49 18.13 0.80 8.08
N GLY A 50 19.36 0.39 8.39
CA GLY A 50 20.58 1.20 8.18
C GLY A 50 21.09 1.16 6.73
N ALA A 51 20.69 0.16 5.96
CA ALA A 51 21.05 0.00 4.55
C ALA A 51 19.81 -0.42 3.72
N PRO A 52 18.84 0.49 3.54
CA PRO A 52 17.58 0.15 2.88
C PRO A 52 17.80 -0.26 1.42
N ALA A 53 17.35 -1.45 1.08
CA ALA A 53 17.40 -1.99 -0.28
C ALA A 53 16.06 -2.61 -0.67
N TRP A 54 15.81 -2.71 -1.98
CA TRP A 54 14.62 -3.38 -2.49
C TRP A 54 14.51 -4.81 -1.95
N GLN A 55 13.30 -5.20 -1.53
CA GLN A 55 13.01 -6.52 -1.00
C GLN A 55 11.95 -7.22 -1.86
N ARG A 56 12.08 -8.54 -1.97
CA ARG A 56 11.04 -9.38 -2.57
C ARG A 56 9.76 -9.31 -1.74
N LYS A 57 8.62 -9.51 -2.39
CA LYS A 57 7.31 -9.47 -1.73
C LYS A 57 7.18 -10.41 -0.52
N SER A 58 7.92 -11.53 -0.52
CA SER A 58 7.94 -12.54 0.54
C SER A 58 8.60 -12.07 1.84
N ALA A 59 9.25 -10.91 1.85
CA ALA A 59 9.85 -10.32 3.05
C ALA A 59 8.85 -9.51 3.91
N PHE A 60 7.58 -9.47 3.48
CA PHE A 60 6.51 -8.68 4.09
C PHE A 60 5.32 -9.57 4.41
N LEU A 61 4.56 -9.20 5.45
CA LEU A 61 3.22 -9.70 5.67
C LEU A 61 2.37 -9.33 4.45
N MET A 62 1.64 -10.30 3.94
CA MET A 62 0.80 -10.14 2.75
C MET A 62 -0.41 -11.04 2.87
N LEU A 63 -1.56 -10.53 2.40
CA LEU A 63 -2.83 -11.24 2.44
C LEU A 63 -2.76 -12.67 1.86
N ALA A 64 -1.97 -12.88 0.80
CA ALA A 64 -1.81 -14.19 0.15
C ALA A 64 -1.21 -15.29 1.05
N HIS A 65 -0.56 -14.92 2.16
CA HIS A 65 0.08 -15.85 3.11
C HIS A 65 -0.33 -15.56 4.56
N THR A 66 -1.23 -14.60 4.78
CA THR A 66 -1.67 -14.16 6.10
C THR A 66 -3.09 -13.65 5.96
N GLU A 67 -4.04 -14.57 5.84
CA GLU A 67 -5.45 -14.29 5.58
C GLU A 67 -6.09 -13.44 6.68
N ALA A 68 -5.57 -13.51 7.91
CA ALA A 68 -6.03 -12.68 9.03
C ALA A 68 -5.94 -11.17 8.76
N LEU A 69 -5.09 -10.74 7.81
CA LEU A 69 -5.03 -9.34 7.39
C LEU A 69 -6.33 -8.86 6.72
N ALA A 70 -7.14 -9.76 6.15
CA ALA A 70 -8.43 -9.40 5.56
C ALA A 70 -9.45 -8.87 6.59
N ALA A 71 -9.27 -9.23 7.87
CA ALA A 71 -10.13 -8.76 8.94
C ALA A 71 -9.79 -7.33 9.40
N LEU A 72 -8.70 -6.75 8.89
CA LEU A 72 -8.26 -5.40 9.25
C LEU A 72 -8.75 -4.39 8.23
N GLU A 73 -9.38 -3.33 8.73
CA GLU A 73 -9.64 -2.12 7.98
C GLU A 73 -8.63 -1.05 8.40
N THR A 74 -7.98 -0.44 7.42
CA THR A 74 -6.88 0.50 7.60
C THR A 74 -7.10 1.75 6.78
N THR A 75 -6.73 2.89 7.36
CA THR A 75 -6.81 4.19 6.72
C THR A 75 -5.56 4.99 7.03
N TYR A 76 -4.90 5.51 6.00
CA TYR A 76 -3.82 6.47 6.10
C TYR A 76 -4.33 7.87 5.74
N ASP A 77 -4.12 8.82 6.64
CA ASP A 77 -4.32 10.25 6.37
C ASP A 77 -2.98 10.87 5.97
N ALA A 78 -2.90 11.35 4.72
CA ALA A 78 -1.70 11.97 4.19
C ALA A 78 -1.41 13.37 4.76
N VAL A 79 -2.40 14.04 5.36
CA VAL A 79 -2.28 15.37 5.97
C VAL A 79 -1.70 15.25 7.38
N SER A 80 -2.30 14.40 8.23
CA SER A 80 -1.81 14.19 9.60
C SER A 80 -0.62 13.24 9.67
N GLY A 81 -0.50 12.31 8.72
CA GLY A 81 0.49 11.24 8.72
C GLY A 81 0.09 10.03 9.59
N GLU A 82 -1.16 9.98 10.05
CA GLU A 82 -1.69 8.90 10.88
C GLU A 82 -2.10 7.68 10.05
N LEU A 83 -1.95 6.50 10.65
CA LEU A 83 -2.25 5.18 10.09
C LEU A 83 -3.27 4.44 10.96
#